data_AF-A0A941WMW1-F1
#
_entry.id   AF-A0A941WMW1-F1
#
_cell.length_a   1.000
_cell.length_b   1.000
_cell.length_c   1.000
_cell.angle_alpha   90.00
_cell.angle_beta   90.00
_cell.angle_gamma   90.00
#
_symmetry.space_group_name_H-M   'P 1'
#
loop_
_entity.id
_entity.type
_entity.pdbx_description
1 polymer ?
#
loop_
_entity_poly.entity_id
_entity_poly.type
_entity_poly.pdbx_seq_one_letter_code
_entity_poly.pdbx_strand_id
1 'polypeptide(L)'
;MKGKVLFISGIDTNIGKTYATGILARALAEKGKTVITQKMIQTGCTEISEDIEMHRQLQDIPFTEEDKAGLTCPYIFTYPSSPHMAAERDGRTINLSTITEAT
;
A
#
# COMPACT_ATOMS: atom_id res chain seq x y z
N MET A 1 -8.46 -15.99 -0.81
CA MET A 1 -7.76 -16.90 0.13
C MET A 1 -7.85 -16.30 1.54
N LYS A 2 -8.09 -17.07 2.61
CA LYS A 2 -7.98 -16.55 3.98
C LYS A 2 -6.53 -16.62 4.45
N GLY A 3 -5.77 -15.55 4.23
CA GLY A 3 -4.44 -15.36 4.81
C GLY A 3 -4.50 -14.71 6.19
N LYS A 4 -3.39 -14.71 6.94
CA LYS A 4 -3.25 -13.92 8.16
C LYS A 4 -2.96 -12.46 7.78
N VAL A 5 -3.81 -11.53 8.20
CA VAL A 5 -3.62 -10.10 7.98
C VAL A 5 -2.84 -9.49 9.15
N LEU A 6 -1.81 -8.71 8.84
CA LEU A 6 -1.08 -7.89 9.80
C LEU A 6 -1.33 -6.42 9.47
N PHE A 7 -1.95 -5.68 10.39
CA PHE A 7 -2.22 -4.25 10.20
C PHE A 7 -1.12 -3.41 10.83
N ILE A 8 -0.41 -2.64 10.00
CA ILE A 8 0.68 -1.76 10.46
C ILE A 8 0.14 -0.33 10.58
N SER A 9 0.02 0.15 11.81
CA SER A 9 -0.44 1.50 12.13
C SER A 9 0.66 2.32 12.78
N GLY A 10 0.54 3.65 12.72
CA GLY A 10 1.38 4.54 13.49
C GLY A 10 0.90 5.99 13.36
N ILE A 11 1.09 6.75 14.42
CA ILE A 11 0.76 8.17 14.48
C ILE A 11 1.84 8.97 13.72
N ASP A 12 1.44 10.03 13.03
CA ASP A 12 2.31 10.91 12.22
C ASP A 12 2.76 10.35 10.85
N THR A 13 3.31 11.21 10.00
CA THR A 13 3.87 10.91 8.67
C THR A 13 5.38 10.72 8.78
N ASN A 14 5.99 10.00 7.83
CA ASN A 14 7.45 9.78 7.77
C ASN A 14 8.11 9.11 9.00
N ILE A 15 7.32 8.52 9.91
CA ILE A 15 7.82 7.76 11.07
C ILE A 15 8.34 6.35 10.74
N GLY A 16 8.47 6.00 9.45
CA GLY A 16 9.04 4.71 9.01
C GLY A 16 8.05 3.56 8.79
N LYS A 17 6.74 3.81 8.69
CA LYS A 17 5.73 2.76 8.41
C LYS A 17 6.01 1.96 7.13
N THR A 18 6.42 2.65 6.07
CA THR A 18 6.77 2.07 4.76
C THR A 18 7.93 1.08 4.90
N TYR A 19 9.01 1.51 5.56
CA TYR A 19 10.17 0.66 5.82
C TYR A 19 9.85 -0.52 6.73
N ALA A 20 9.12 -0.29 7.83
CA ALA A 20 8.71 -1.35 8.73
C ALA A 20 7.89 -2.43 8.01
N THR A 21 6.98 -2.03 7.13
CA THR A 21 6.12 -2.93 6.35
C THR A 21 6.94 -3.74 5.34
N GLY A 22 7.79 -3.09 4.53
CA GLY A 22 8.65 -3.76 3.55
C GLY A 22 9.65 -4.74 4.19
N ILE A 23 10.32 -4.33 5.28
CA ILE A 23 11.28 -5.18 6.00
C ILE A 23 10.58 -6.38 6.64
N LEU A 24 9.41 -6.18 7.25
CA LEU A 24 8.63 -7.29 7.81
C LEU A 24 8.21 -8.28 6.73
N ALA A 25 7.77 -7.78 5.57
CA ALA A 25 7.39 -8.62 4.45
C ALA A 25 8.58 -9.44 3.92
N ARG A 26 9.76 -8.81 3.78
CA ARG A 26 11.00 -9.53 3.43
C ARG A 26 11.32 -10.63 4.45
N ALA A 27 11.33 -10.30 5.74
CA ALA A 27 11.67 -11.26 6.79
C ALA A 27 10.70 -12.45 6.87
N LEU A 28 9.42 -12.24 6.52
CA LEU A 28 8.43 -13.32 6.42
C LEU A 28 8.66 -14.17 5.16
N ALA A 29 8.98 -13.55 4.03
CA ALA A 29 9.31 -14.25 2.79
C ALA A 29 10.59 -15.12 2.95
N GLU A 30 11.63 -14.60 3.59
CA GLU A 30 12.86 -15.34 3.94
C GLU A 30 12.59 -16.58 4.81
N LYS A 31 11.48 -16.58 5.57
CA LYS A 31 11.00 -17.73 6.35
C LYS A 31 10.07 -18.67 5.57
N GLY A 32 10.05 -18.55 4.24
CA GLY A 32 9.25 -19.38 3.34
C GLY A 32 7.74 -19.08 3.39
N LYS A 33 7.32 -17.89 3.83
CA LYS A 33 5.91 -17.48 3.79
C LYS A 33 5.59 -16.78 2.47
N THR A 34 4.42 -17.06 1.91
CA THR A 34 3.84 -16.26 0.83
C THR A 34 3.28 -14.97 1.44
N VAL A 35 3.77 -13.82 0.98
CA VAL A 35 3.44 -12.52 1.56
C VAL A 35 3.22 -11.50 0.46
N ILE A 36 2.23 -10.64 0.65
CA ILE A 36 2.05 -9.41 -0.12
C ILE A 36 1.85 -8.23 0.83
N THR A 37 2.16 -7.03 0.35
CA THR A 37 2.00 -5.77 1.08
C THR A 37 0.95 -4.92 0.38
N GLN A 38 0.20 -4.12 1.16
CA GLN A 38 -0.86 -3.26 0.65
C GLN A 38 -0.77 -1.88 1.29
N LYS A 39 -0.95 -0.83 0.47
CA LYS A 39 -1.17 0.56 0.85
C LYS A 39 -2.55 0.96 0.35
N MET A 40 -3.56 0.91 1.22
CA MET A 40 -4.97 1.09 0.79
C MET A 40 -5.21 2.40 0.05
N ILE A 41 -4.53 3.48 0.45
CA ILE A 41 -4.65 4.80 -0.16
C ILE A 41 -3.29 5.50 -0.14
N GLN A 42 -2.79 5.89 -1.31
CA GLN A 42 -1.65 6.80 -1.49
C GLN A 42 -2.15 8.20 -1.84
N THR A 43 -1.51 9.22 -1.28
CA THR A 43 -1.76 10.63 -1.60
C THR A 43 -0.45 11.30 -1.99
N GLY A 44 -0.51 12.33 -2.84
CA GLY A 44 0.69 13.04 -3.30
C GLY A 44 1.44 12.33 -4.44
N CYS A 45 0.80 11.42 -5.18
CA CYS A 45 1.39 10.72 -6.31
C CYS A 45 0.36 10.52 -7.43
N THR A 46 0.80 10.17 -8.64
CA THR A 46 -0.05 10.10 -9.84
C THR A 46 -0.19 8.71 -10.45
N GLU A 47 0.80 7.83 -10.31
CA GLU A 47 0.81 6.55 -11.05
C GLU A 47 1.03 5.33 -10.16
N ILE A 48 2.12 5.32 -9.40
CA ILE A 48 2.52 4.17 -8.56
C ILE A 48 2.68 4.65 -7.13
N SER A 49 2.18 3.88 -6.17
CA SER A 49 2.44 4.18 -4.76
C SER A 49 3.92 4.06 -4.46
N GLU A 50 4.53 5.17 -4.03
CA GLU A 50 5.91 5.23 -3.54
C GLU A 50 6.12 4.24 -2.37
N ASP A 51 5.09 4.01 -1.56
CA ASP A 51 5.15 3.00 -0.50
C ASP A 51 5.26 1.58 -1.07
N ILE A 52 4.46 1.24 -2.09
CA ILE A 52 4.54 -0.07 -2.75
C ILE A 52 5.88 -0.24 -3.47
N GLU A 53 6.35 0.79 -4.19
CA GLU A 53 7.66 0.77 -4.82
C GLU A 53 8.77 0.48 -3.80
N MET A 54 8.79 1.20 -2.69
CA MET A 54 9.74 0.98 -1.60
C MET A 54 9.61 -0.42 -0.99
N HIS A 55 8.39 -0.95 -0.82
CA HIS A 55 8.21 -2.33 -0.36
C HIS A 55 8.88 -3.34 -1.30
N ARG A 56 8.70 -3.20 -2.62
CA ARG A 56 9.30 -4.09 -3.62
C ARG A 56 10.82 -3.99 -3.64
N GLN A 57 11.37 -2.77 -3.56
CA GLN A 57 12.80 -2.54 -3.41
C GLN A 57 13.37 -3.20 -2.15
N LEU A 58 12.71 -3.02 -0.99
CA LEU A 58 13.16 -3.62 0.27
C LEU A 58 13.07 -5.14 0.28
N GLN A 59 12.08 -5.71 -0.42
CA GLN A 59 11.89 -7.15 -0.59
C GLN A 59 12.78 -7.77 -1.67
N ASP A 60 13.46 -6.95 -2.49
CA ASP A 60 14.27 -7.37 -3.63
C ASP A 60 13.49 -8.21 -4.66
N ILE A 61 12.28 -7.73 -5.02
CA ILE A 61 11.41 -8.36 -6.03
C ILE A 61 10.91 -7.32 -7.03
N PRO A 62 10.58 -7.71 -8.28
CA PRO A 62 9.92 -6.81 -9.23
C PRO A 62 8.48 -6.51 -8.80
N PHE A 63 7.85 -5.54 -9.47
CA PHE A 63 6.40 -5.35 -9.37
C PHE A 63 5.66 -6.63 -9.74
N THR A 64 4.69 -6.98 -8.89
CA THR A 64 3.79 -8.12 -9.04
C THR A 64 2.64 -7.78 -9.99
N GLU A 65 1.89 -8.79 -10.42
CA GLU A 65 0.68 -8.55 -11.24
C GLU A 65 -0.40 -7.83 -10.41
N GLU A 66 -0.46 -8.08 -9.11
CA GLU A 66 -1.34 -7.38 -8.17
C GLU A 66 -1.01 -5.90 -8.05
N ASP A 67 0.28 -5.51 -8.15
CA ASP A 67 0.68 -4.10 -8.18
C ASP A 67 0.19 -3.42 -9.46
N LYS A 68 0.38 -4.07 -10.62
CA LYS A 68 -0.08 -3.56 -11.92
C LYS A 68 -1.59 -3.50 -12.03
N ALA A 69 -2.29 -4.42 -11.38
CA ALA A 69 -3.75 -4.43 -11.28
C ALA A 69 -4.30 -3.40 -10.27
N GLY A 70 -3.44 -2.70 -9.53
CA GLY A 70 -3.85 -1.73 -8.50
C GLY A 70 -4.42 -2.36 -7.23
N LEU A 71 -4.27 -3.67 -7.02
CA LEU A 71 -4.80 -4.36 -5.84
C LEU A 71 -3.98 -4.04 -4.57
N THR A 72 -2.68 -3.82 -4.73
CA THR A 72 -1.82 -3.43 -3.60
C THR A 72 -1.93 -1.95 -3.25
N CYS A 73 -2.49 -1.12 -4.14
CA CYS A 73 -2.82 0.28 -3.87
C CYS A 73 -4.03 0.74 -4.71
N PRO A 74 -5.28 0.49 -4.25
CA PRO A 74 -6.48 0.74 -5.05
C PRO A 74 -6.81 2.22 -5.23
N TYR A 75 -6.32 3.09 -4.34
CA TYR A 75 -6.51 4.53 -4.45
C TYR A 75 -5.18 5.27 -4.46
N ILE A 76 -4.95 6.02 -5.53
CA ILE A 76 -3.89 7.02 -5.65
C ILE A 76 -4.57 8.36 -5.88
N PHE A 77 -4.23 9.35 -5.07
CA PHE A 77 -4.70 10.73 -5.18
C PHE A 77 -3.53 11.69 -5.33
N THR A 78 -3.72 12.72 -6.15
CA THR A 78 -2.63 13.60 -6.60
C THR A 78 -2.17 14.59 -5.53
N TYR A 79 -3.08 15.01 -4.65
CA TYR A 79 -2.77 16.03 -3.66
C TYR A 79 -2.24 15.43 -2.35
N PRO A 80 -1.08 15.90 -1.82
CA PRO A 80 -0.53 15.42 -0.56
C PRO A 80 -1.33 15.98 0.62
N SER A 81 -2.34 15.25 1.06
CA SER A 81 -3.14 15.57 2.24
C SER A 81 -3.76 14.29 2.82
N SER A 82 -4.64 14.41 3.81
CA SER A 82 -5.39 13.25 4.29
C SER A 82 -6.24 12.64 3.15
N PRO A 83 -6.47 11.31 3.14
CA PRO A 83 -7.21 10.62 2.08
C PRO A 83 -8.53 11.27 1.64
N HIS A 84 -9.35 11.72 2.59
CA HIS A 84 -10.66 12.33 2.27
C HIS A 84 -10.52 13.68 1.56
N MET A 85 -9.63 14.55 2.05
CA MET A 85 -9.34 15.83 1.40
C MET A 85 -8.70 15.64 0.02
N ALA A 86 -7.80 14.66 -0.13
CA ALA A 86 -7.16 14.37 -1.40
C ALA A 86 -8.17 13.84 -2.43
N ALA A 87 -9.06 12.94 -2.01
CA ALA A 87 -10.14 12.43 -2.84
C ALA A 87 -11.09 13.54 -3.30
N GLU A 88 -11.54 14.40 -2.38
CA GLU A 88 -12.40 15.53 -2.68
C GLU A 88 -11.76 16.48 -3.70
N ARG A 89 -10.47 16.81 -3.52
CA ARG A 89 -9.74 17.67 -4.44
C ARG A 89 -9.55 17.07 -5.82
N ASP A 90 -9.40 15.75 -5.90
CA ASP A 90 -9.35 15.00 -7.15
C ASP A 90 -10.75 14.76 -7.75
N GLY A 91 -11.83 15.26 -7.12
CA GLY A 91 -13.21 15.06 -7.58
C GLY A 91 -13.68 13.61 -7.49
N ARG A 92 -13.11 12.83 -6.58
CA ARG A 92 -13.34 11.39 -6.40
C ARG A 92 -13.86 11.08 -5.00
N THR A 93 -14.44 9.90 -4.84
CA THR A 93 -14.90 9.40 -3.54
C THR A 93 -14.21 8.08 -3.22
N ILE A 94 -13.88 7.87 -1.95
CA ILE A 94 -13.31 6.61 -1.46
C ILE A 94 -14.47 5.65 -1.16
N ASN A 95 -14.51 4.52 -1.86
CA ASN A 95 -15.42 3.42 -1.55
C ASN A 95 -14.67 2.33 -0.78
N LEU A 96 -15.13 2.05 0.44
CA LEU A 96 -14.52 1.02 1.29
C LEU A 96 -14.68 -0.39 0.73
N SER A 97 -15.68 -0.65 -0.12
CA SER A 97 -15.83 -1.96 -0.78
C SER A 97 -14.66 -2.25 -1.71
N THR A 98 -14.19 -1.25 -2.46
CA THR A 98 -13.01 -1.37 -3.33
C THR A 98 -11.75 -1.74 -2.56
N ILE A 99 -11.57 -1.17 -1.36
CA ILE A 99 -10.44 -1.53 -0.48
C ILE A 99 -10.60 -2.97 0.03
N THR A 100 -11.82 -3.32 0.44
CA THR A 100 -12.14 -4.65 0.99
C THR A 100 -11.97 -5.77 -0.04
N GLU A 101 -12.37 -5.53 -1.29
CA GLU A 101 -12.24 -6.49 -2.40
C GLU A 101 -10.79 -6.72 -2.82
N ALA A 102 -9.90 -5.76 -2.52
CA ALA A 102 -8.48 -5.85 -2.80
C ALA A 102 -7.67 -6.57 -1.70
N THR A 103 -8.30 -6.98 -0.58
CA THR A 103 -7.68 -7.69 0.57
C THR A 103 -8.09 -9.15 0.62
#